data_AF-A0AAU3G800-F1
#
_entry.id   AF-A0AAU3G800-F1
#
_cell.length_a   1.000
_cell.length_b   1.000
_cell.length_c   1.000
_cell.angle_alpha   90.00
_cell.angle_beta   90.00
_cell.angle_gamma   90.00
#
_symmetry.space_group_name_H-M   'P 1'
#
loop_
_entity.id
_entity.type
_entity.pdbx_description
1 polymer ?
#
loop_
_entity_poly.entity_id
_entity_poly.type
_entity_poly.pdbx_seq_one_letter_code
_entity_poly.pdbx_strand_id
1 'polypeptide(L)'
;MRRFAPPAQVWLPGHRGVDLAARPGQAVRAAGAGVVGYAGPLAGRGVVMIVHPGGLRTTYLPVHASVRRGQTVEFGDVIGHVETSAGHCPASCLHWGLIDEGRYLDALLLIGLGQVRLLPRWPR
;
A
#
# COMPACT_ATOMS: atom_id res chain seq x y z
N MET A 1 0.74 -13.84 -5.20
CA MET A 1 1.14 -12.57 -4.56
C MET A 1 2.57 -12.26 -4.96
N ARG A 2 2.87 -11.03 -5.37
CA ARG A 2 4.25 -10.57 -5.62
C ARG A 2 4.74 -9.79 -4.40
N ARG A 3 5.89 -10.16 -3.84
CA ARG A 3 6.45 -9.58 -2.61
C ARG A 3 7.16 -8.24 -2.86
N PHE A 4 7.32 -7.48 -1.79
CA PHE A 4 8.18 -6.29 -1.75
C PHE A 4 9.60 -6.62 -2.23
N ALA A 5 10.10 -5.83 -3.17
CA ALA A 5 11.44 -5.95 -3.71
C ALA A 5 11.94 -4.52 -4.00
N PRO A 6 12.50 -3.82 -3.00
CA PRO A 6 12.86 -2.42 -3.15
C PRO A 6 13.95 -2.26 -4.20
N PRO A 7 13.98 -1.11 -4.88
CA PRO A 7 15.04 -0.84 -5.84
C PRO A 7 16.39 -0.68 -5.12
N ALA A 8 17.50 -0.97 -5.80
CA ALA A 8 18.84 -0.77 -5.24
C ALA A 8 19.14 0.70 -4.91
N GLN A 9 18.54 1.63 -5.65
CA GLN A 9 18.58 3.08 -5.42
C GLN A 9 17.16 3.62 -5.56
N VAL A 10 16.82 4.70 -4.86
CA VAL A 10 15.43 5.17 -4.74
C VAL A 10 14.78 5.48 -6.11
N TRP A 11 15.56 5.92 -7.10
CA TRP A 11 15.10 6.23 -8.46
C TRP A 11 15.11 5.05 -9.44
N LEU A 12 15.69 3.90 -9.06
CA LEU A 12 15.73 2.73 -9.92
C LEU A 12 14.39 1.96 -9.91
N PRO A 13 14.15 1.07 -10.90
CA PRO A 13 12.99 0.18 -10.88
C PRO A 13 12.99 -0.75 -9.67
N GLY A 14 11.82 -1.00 -9.12
CA GLY A 14 11.64 -1.89 -7.98
C GLY A 14 10.16 -2.04 -7.63
N HIS A 15 9.86 -3.05 -6.83
CA HIS A 15 8.52 -3.34 -6.35
C HIS A 15 8.34 -2.78 -4.93
N ARG A 16 7.78 -1.58 -4.85
CA ARG A 16 7.72 -0.75 -3.63
C ARG A 16 6.49 -1.03 -2.73
N GLY A 17 5.92 -2.22 -2.88
CA GLY A 17 4.78 -2.69 -2.10
C GLY A 17 4.58 -4.19 -2.32
N VAL A 18 3.37 -4.67 -2.11
CA VAL A 18 2.99 -6.07 -2.26
C VAL A 18 1.78 -6.14 -3.19
N ASP A 19 1.75 -7.09 -4.12
CA ASP A 19 0.58 -7.26 -4.97
C ASP A 19 -0.25 -8.44 -4.51
N LEU A 20 -1.46 -8.12 -4.06
CA LEU A 20 -2.47 -9.05 -3.61
C LEU A 20 -3.37 -9.39 -4.80
N ALA A 21 -3.67 -10.68 -4.97
CA ALA A 21 -4.62 -11.09 -5.99
C ALA A 21 -5.99 -10.46 -5.70
N ALA A 22 -6.56 -9.80 -6.69
CA ALA A 22 -7.85 -9.14 -6.54
C ALA A 22 -8.62 -9.16 -7.87
N ARG A 23 -9.94 -9.02 -7.82
CA ARG A 23 -10.76 -8.89 -9.02
C ARG A 23 -11.19 -7.44 -9.21
N PRO A 24 -11.35 -6.95 -10.46
CA PRO A 24 -11.97 -5.65 -10.67
C PRO A 24 -13.33 -5.58 -9.96
N GLY A 25 -13.62 -4.44 -9.33
CA GLY A 25 -14.82 -4.24 -8.51
C GLY A 25 -14.75 -4.86 -7.11
N GLN A 26 -13.70 -5.62 -6.76
CA GLN A 26 -13.55 -6.13 -5.40
C GLN A 26 -13.35 -4.98 -4.41
N ALA A 27 -14.05 -5.03 -3.28
CA ALA A 27 -13.92 -4.03 -2.23
C ALA A 27 -12.49 -4.00 -1.65
N VAL A 28 -11.95 -2.79 -1.53
CA VAL A 28 -10.67 -2.50 -0.88
C VAL A 28 -10.96 -1.93 0.49
N ARG A 29 -10.29 -2.47 1.52
CA ARG A 29 -10.50 -2.09 2.91
C ARG A 29 -9.27 -1.42 3.50
N ALA A 30 -9.49 -0.47 4.41
CA ALA A 30 -8.41 0.16 5.16
C ALA A 30 -7.68 -0.87 6.04
N ALA A 31 -6.35 -0.92 5.94
CA ALA A 31 -5.52 -1.82 6.73
C ALA A 31 -5.37 -1.39 8.21
N GLY A 32 -5.91 -0.24 8.58
CA GLY A 32 -5.86 0.32 9.93
C GLY A 32 -6.56 1.67 9.99
N ALA A 33 -6.88 2.12 11.20
CA ALA A 33 -7.49 3.42 11.43
C ALA A 33 -6.55 4.57 11.02
N GLY A 34 -7.11 5.68 10.57
CA GLY A 34 -6.34 6.85 10.16
C GLY A 34 -7.15 7.89 9.40
N VAL A 35 -6.44 8.80 8.75
CA VAL A 35 -7.03 9.87 7.94
C VAL A 35 -6.58 9.71 6.49
N VAL A 36 -7.52 9.79 5.56
CA VAL A 36 -7.23 9.75 4.12
C VAL A 36 -6.39 10.96 3.73
N GLY A 37 -5.11 10.73 3.43
CA GLY A 37 -4.16 11.75 2.97
C GLY A 37 -4.35 12.10 1.49
N TYR A 38 -4.79 11.12 0.70
CA TYR A 38 -5.05 11.27 -0.73
C TYR A 38 -6.10 10.27 -1.21
N ALA A 39 -6.97 10.69 -2.12
CA ALA A 39 -7.93 9.82 -2.82
C ALA A 39 -8.22 10.43 -4.20
N GLY A 40 -7.78 9.77 -5.26
CA GLY A 40 -7.95 10.27 -6.63
C GLY A 40 -6.99 9.68 -7.66
N PRO A 41 -7.03 10.17 -8.90
CA PRO A 41 -6.18 9.67 -9.98
C PRO A 41 -4.74 10.21 -9.87
N LEU A 42 -3.76 9.31 -9.88
CA LEU A 42 -2.35 9.62 -9.91
C LEU A 42 -1.64 8.77 -10.96
N ALA A 43 -0.94 9.39 -11.91
CA ALA A 43 -0.22 8.70 -12.99
C ALA A 43 -1.09 7.64 -13.72
N GLY A 44 -2.35 8.02 -14.05
CA GLY A 44 -3.26 7.21 -14.86
C GLY A 44 -4.00 6.08 -14.13
N ARG A 45 -3.99 6.06 -12.79
CA ARG A 45 -4.71 5.07 -11.97
C ARG A 45 -5.25 5.70 -10.69
N GLY A 46 -6.33 5.14 -10.15
CA GLY A 46 -6.83 5.55 -8.84
C GLY A 46 -5.91 5.12 -7.70
N VAL A 47 -5.68 6.03 -6.75
CA VAL A 47 -4.86 5.81 -5.56
C VAL A 47 -5.64 6.29 -4.33
N VAL A 48 -5.60 5.48 -3.27
CA VAL A 48 -5.95 5.91 -1.92
C VAL A 48 -4.68 5.85 -1.05
N MET A 49 -4.45 6.87 -0.23
CA MET A 49 -3.42 6.88 0.81
C MET A 49 -4.07 7.18 2.15
N ILE A 50 -3.78 6.37 3.15
CA ILE A 50 -4.19 6.60 4.54
C ILE A 50 -2.95 6.94 5.36
N VAL A 51 -3.03 8.01 6.14
CA VAL A 51 -2.04 8.37 7.16
C VAL A 51 -2.52 7.84 8.50
N HIS A 52 -1.70 7.00 9.12
CA HIS A 52 -2.00 6.34 10.39
C HIS A 52 -1.38 7.12 11.57
N PRO A 53 -1.85 6.86 12.80
CA PRO A 53 -1.15 7.30 14.01
C PRO A 53 0.34 6.90 13.95
N GLY A 54 1.24 7.80 14.37
CA GLY A 54 2.68 7.59 14.27
C GLY A 54 3.30 7.91 12.91
N GLY A 55 2.52 8.40 11.94
CA GLY A 55 3.03 8.94 10.67
C GLY A 55 3.24 7.92 9.55
N LEU A 56 3.05 6.62 9.83
CA LEU A 56 3.02 5.57 8.82
C LEU A 56 1.92 5.83 7.79
N ARG A 57 2.18 5.45 6.54
CA ARG A 57 1.21 5.62 5.45
C ARG A 57 1.03 4.31 4.70
N THR A 58 -0.22 3.92 4.47
CA THR A 58 -0.54 2.84 3.55
C THR A 58 -1.07 3.41 2.23
N THR A 59 -0.73 2.77 1.12
CA THR A 59 -1.20 3.13 -0.22
C THR A 59 -1.89 1.96 -0.91
N TYR A 60 -2.94 2.26 -1.68
CA TYR A 60 -3.79 1.27 -2.33
C TYR A 60 -4.01 1.68 -3.79
N LEU A 61 -3.63 0.83 -4.74
CA LEU A 61 -3.81 1.08 -6.17
C LEU A 61 -3.85 -0.23 -7.00
N PRO A 62 -4.57 -0.27 -8.13
CA PRO A 62 -5.45 0.78 -8.64
C PRO A 62 -6.84 0.69 -7.97
N VAL A 63 -7.34 1.82 -7.44
CA VAL A 63 -8.59 1.87 -6.65
C VAL A 63 -9.48 3.03 -7.06
N HIS A 64 -10.71 2.72 -7.47
CA HIS A 64 -11.78 3.70 -7.57
C HIS A 64 -12.25 4.05 -6.15
N ALA A 65 -11.79 5.20 -5.65
CA ALA A 65 -12.02 5.61 -4.27
C ALA A 65 -13.52 5.84 -3.97
N SER A 66 -13.97 5.39 -2.80
CA SER A 66 -15.27 5.73 -2.21
C SER A 66 -15.14 6.71 -1.03
N VAL A 67 -13.91 7.16 -0.76
CA VAL A 67 -13.55 8.10 0.31
C VAL A 67 -12.89 9.34 -0.28
N ARG A 68 -12.78 10.39 0.54
CA ARG A 68 -12.16 11.67 0.15
C ARG A 68 -11.04 12.07 1.11
N ARG A 69 -10.10 12.89 0.63
CA ARG A 69 -9.02 13.47 1.46
C ARG A 69 -9.61 14.14 2.71
N GLY A 70 -9.00 13.92 3.86
CA GLY A 70 -9.41 14.41 5.17
C GLY A 70 -10.47 13.55 5.87
N GLN A 71 -11.04 12.54 5.21
CA GLN A 71 -11.96 11.60 5.83
C GLN A 71 -11.23 10.70 6.84
N THR A 72 -11.82 10.51 8.02
CA THR A 72 -11.36 9.48 8.99
C THR A 72 -11.91 8.12 8.58
N VAL A 73 -11.10 7.09 8.71
CA VAL A 73 -11.47 5.69 8.45
C VAL A 73 -10.98 4.82 9.60
N GLU A 74 -11.73 3.77 9.88
CA GLU A 74 -11.39 2.73 10.83
C GLU A 74 -10.79 1.49 10.13
N PHE A 75 -10.21 0.58 10.92
CA PHE A 75 -9.78 -0.71 10.39
C PHE A 75 -10.95 -1.44 9.70
N GLY A 76 -10.73 -1.90 8.47
CA GLY A 76 -11.71 -2.68 7.73
C GLY A 76 -12.76 -1.87 6.95
N ASP A 77 -12.81 -0.55 7.12
CA ASP A 77 -13.69 0.33 6.35
C ASP A 77 -13.44 0.17 4.85
N VAL A 78 -14.52 0.19 4.05
CA VAL A 78 -14.41 0.16 2.59
C VAL A 78 -13.95 1.53 2.10
N ILE A 79 -12.78 1.56 1.45
CA ILE A 79 -12.16 2.78 0.93
C ILE A 79 -12.28 2.95 -0.58
N GLY A 80 -12.76 1.91 -1.26
CA GLY A 80 -13.00 1.93 -2.69
C GLY A 80 -13.09 0.52 -3.25
N HIS A 81 -13.00 0.42 -4.58
CA HIS A 81 -13.05 -0.84 -5.30
C HIS A 81 -11.89 -0.92 -6.29
N VAL A 82 -11.35 -2.12 -6.49
CA VAL A 82 -10.25 -2.34 -7.44
C VAL A 82 -10.67 -1.93 -8.84
N GLU A 83 -9.86 -1.10 -9.51
CA GLU A 83 -10.15 -0.69 -10.88
C GLU A 83 -9.93 -1.83 -11.88
N THR A 84 -10.63 -1.75 -13.01
CA THR A 84 -10.26 -2.51 -14.19
C THR A 84 -9.02 -1.87 -14.80
N SER A 85 -7.85 -2.43 -14.50
CA SER A 85 -6.57 -1.97 -15.03
C SER A 85 -5.93 -3.07 -15.87
N ALA A 86 -5.53 -2.73 -17.10
CA ALA A 86 -4.47 -3.45 -17.79
C ALA A 86 -3.14 -3.03 -17.15
N GLY A 87 -2.43 -3.95 -16.50
CA GLY A 87 -1.28 -3.61 -15.66
C GLY A 87 -0.46 -4.82 -15.22
N HIS A 88 0.57 -4.59 -14.38
CA HIS A 88 1.73 -5.47 -14.15
C HIS A 88 1.44 -6.92 -13.68
N CYS A 89 0.21 -7.23 -13.28
CA CYS A 89 -0.20 -8.57 -12.86
C CYS A 89 -0.94 -9.33 -13.98
N PRO A 90 -0.74 -10.65 -14.14
CA PRO A 90 -1.40 -11.46 -15.17
C PRO A 90 -2.94 -11.52 -15.05
N ALA A 91 -3.43 -11.49 -13.81
CA ALA A 91 -4.81 -11.25 -13.43
C ALA A 91 -4.79 -10.01 -12.53
N SER A 92 -5.83 -9.18 -12.54
CA SER A 92 -5.92 -7.94 -11.74
C SER A 92 -5.39 -8.14 -10.30
N CYS A 93 -4.78 -7.09 -9.75
CA CYS A 93 -4.20 -7.12 -8.42
C CYS A 93 -4.34 -5.77 -7.75
N LEU A 94 -4.34 -5.80 -6.42
CA LEU A 94 -4.19 -4.62 -5.59
C LEU A 94 -2.72 -4.52 -5.15
N HIS A 95 -2.05 -3.46 -5.55
CA HIS A 95 -0.77 -3.07 -4.99
C HIS A 95 -1.00 -2.32 -3.68
N TRP A 96 -0.43 -2.87 -2.60
CA TRP A 96 -0.50 -2.34 -1.25
C TRP A 96 0.90 -1.93 -0.79
N GLY A 97 1.09 -0.64 -0.56
CA GLY A 97 2.36 -0.07 -0.13
C GLY A 97 2.35 0.34 1.34
N LEU A 98 3.55 0.39 1.93
CA LEU A 98 3.81 0.96 3.25
C LEU A 98 4.96 1.96 3.15
N ILE A 99 4.75 3.16 3.69
CA ILE A 99 5.72 4.24 3.69
C ILE A 99 5.91 4.74 5.12
N ASP A 100 7.17 4.93 5.49
CA ASP A 100 7.62 5.50 6.76
C ASP A 100 8.64 6.61 6.45
N GLU A 101 8.35 7.85 6.86
CA GLU A 101 9.19 9.03 6.59
C GLU A 101 9.73 9.14 5.13
N GLY A 102 8.91 8.75 4.15
CA GLY A 102 9.26 8.78 2.72
C GLY A 102 10.02 7.55 2.21
N ARG A 103 10.39 6.62 3.10
CA ARG A 103 10.99 5.32 2.76
C ARG A 103 9.91 4.26 2.58
N TYR A 104 9.99 3.50 1.50
CA TYR A 104 9.12 2.34 1.29
C TYR A 104 9.58 1.16 2.15
N LEU A 105 8.63 0.50 2.79
CA LEU A 105 8.81 -0.69 3.61
C LEU A 105 8.02 -1.87 3.04
N ASP A 106 8.34 -3.08 3.49
CA ASP A 106 7.51 -4.26 3.22
C ASP A 106 6.20 -4.16 4.00
N ALA A 107 5.07 -3.98 3.32
CA ALA A 107 3.76 -3.87 3.97
C ALA A 107 3.35 -5.15 4.73
N LEU A 108 3.96 -6.30 4.42
CA LEU A 108 3.73 -7.54 5.18
C LEU A 108 4.23 -7.45 6.63
N LEU A 109 5.08 -6.47 6.97
CA LEU A 109 5.48 -6.19 8.36
C LEU A 109 4.27 -5.84 9.24
N LEU A 110 3.22 -5.21 8.68
CA LEU A 110 2.02 -4.83 9.43
C LEU A 110 1.22 -6.03 9.94
N ILE A 111 1.40 -7.20 9.32
CA ILE A 111 0.66 -8.43 9.62
C ILE A 111 1.59 -9.57 10.07
N GLY A 112 2.83 -9.26 10.45
CA GLY A 112 3.79 -10.25 10.94
C GLY A 112 4.35 -11.22 9.89
N LEU A 113 4.18 -10.92 8.59
CA LEU A 113 4.65 -11.76 7.47
C LEU A 113 5.86 -11.18 6.72
N GLY A 114 6.38 -10.05 7.18
CA GLY A 114 7.58 -9.43 6.63
C GLY A 114 8.84 -10.22 6.99
N GLN A 115 9.89 -10.10 6.17
CA GLN A 115 11.19 -10.66 6.53
C GLN A 115 11.77 -9.92 7.73
N VAL A 116 11.81 -10.57 8.89
CA VAL A 116 12.54 -10.10 10.06
C VAL A 116 14.03 -10.31 9.81
N ARG A 117 14.81 -9.23 9.82
CA ARG A 117 16.28 -9.29 9.83
C ARG A 117 16.79 -8.84 11.18
N LEU A 118 17.58 -9.68 11.82
CA LEU A 118 18.29 -9.30 13.04
C LEU A 118 19.40 -8.32 12.68
N LEU A 119 19.50 -7.21 13.41
CA LEU A 119 20.67 -6.37 13.37
C LEU A 119 21.81 -7.07 14.13
N PRO A 120 23.05 -7.06 13.61
CA PRO A 120 24.18 -7.56 14.37
C PRO A 120 24.31 -6.74 15.66
N ARG A 121 24.44 -7.45 16.79
CA ARG A 121 24.82 -6.81 18.05
C ARG A 121 26.31 -6.52 17.97
N TRP A 122 26.70 -5.28 17.74
CA TRP A 122 28.09 -4.89 17.94
C TRP A 122 28.41 -4.95 19.44
N PRO A 123 29.49 -5.64 19.85
CA PRO A 123 30.03 -5.47 21.19
C PRO A 123 30.43 -3.99 21.37
N ARG A 124 30.21 -3.45 22.57
CA ARG A 124 30.74 -2.12 22.93
C ARG A 124 32.24 -2.16 23.06
#